data_AF-A0A0S8DBC8-F1
#
_entry.id   AF-A0A0S8DBC8-F1
#
_cell.length_a   1.000
_cell.length_b   1.000
_cell.length_c   1.000
_cell.angle_alpha   90.00
_cell.angle_beta   90.00
_cell.angle_gamma   90.00
#
_symmetry.space_group_name_H-M   'P 1'
#
loop_
_entity.id
_entity.type
_entity.pdbx_description
1 polymer ?
#
loop_
_entity_poly.entity_id
_entity_poly.type
_entity_poly.pdbx_seq_one_letter_code
_entity_poly.pdbx_strand_id
1 'polypeptide(L)'
;MHSDRLEIIKYDRMYIVYPRNNLPCPYWDRQNGCGIYKDRPIDCRLYPYDLHQIVEKKGIIEIILYDQTECPHKENLFMPVEEAKKLIQTLAREVYGADKPIKIKFEPGRKPTRAFGFLNPVVAWLSKIVRAYRQQ
;
A
#
# COMPACT_ATOMS: atom_id res chain seq x y z
N MET A 1 25.44 2.28 1.36
CA MET A 1 24.04 2.54 0.91
C MET A 1 23.72 1.56 -0.18
N HIS A 2 22.72 0.68 0.00
CA HIS A 2 22.32 -0.35 -0.97
C HIS A 2 21.33 0.17 -2.02
N SER A 3 21.48 1.42 -2.45
CA SER A 3 20.53 2.11 -3.35
C SER A 3 20.40 1.44 -4.72
N ASP A 4 21.40 0.66 -5.13
CA ASP A 4 21.42 -0.16 -6.35
C ASP A 4 20.45 -1.35 -6.31
N ARG A 5 20.09 -1.80 -5.10
CA ARG A 5 19.20 -2.96 -4.83
C ARG A 5 17.78 -2.57 -4.45
N LEU A 6 17.48 -1.27 -4.45
CA LEU A 6 16.19 -0.74 -4.07
C LEU A 6 15.51 -0.09 -5.29
N GLU A 7 14.21 -0.30 -5.39
CA GLU A 7 13.31 0.41 -6.29
C GLU A 7 12.50 1.40 -5.47
N ILE A 8 12.49 2.66 -5.89
CA ILE A 8 11.77 3.73 -5.21
C ILE A 8 10.63 4.17 -6.12
N ILE A 9 9.40 3.93 -5.68
CA ILE A 9 8.19 4.30 -6.43
C ILE A 9 7.56 5.50 -5.75
N LYS A 10 7.31 6.56 -6.52
CA LYS A 10 6.54 7.71 -6.02
C LYS A 10 5.05 7.41 -6.14
N TYR A 11 4.34 7.44 -5.02
CA TYR A 11 2.89 7.33 -4.96
C TYR A 11 2.32 8.63 -4.39
N ASP A 12 1.70 9.45 -5.25
CA ASP A 12 1.19 10.78 -4.87
C ASP A 12 2.27 11.65 -4.18
N ARG A 13 2.16 11.85 -2.87
CA ARG A 13 3.08 12.66 -2.04
C ARG A 13 4.12 11.84 -1.25
N MET A 14 4.13 10.52 -1.42
CA MET A 14 5.04 9.61 -0.71
C MET A 14 5.96 8.85 -1.67
N TYR A 15 7.11 8.42 -1.15
CA TYR A 15 7.98 7.45 -1.80
C TYR A 15 7.85 6.13 -1.05
N ILE A 16 7.65 5.05 -1.79
CA ILE A 16 7.62 3.68 -1.27
C ILE A 16 8.86 2.96 -1.78
N VAL A 17 9.60 2.32 -0.89
CA VAL A 17 10.86 1.65 -1.20
C VAL A 17 10.67 0.13 -1.20
N TYR A 18 11.03 -0.51 -2.30
CA TYR A 18 10.95 -1.95 -2.50
C TYR A 18 12.33 -2.53 -2.83
N PRO A 19 12.59 -3.82 -2.57
CA PRO A 19 13.72 -4.52 -3.17
C PRO A 19 13.54 -4.65 -4.69
N ARG A 20 14.57 -4.33 -5.46
CA ARG A 20 14.54 -4.44 -6.93
C ARG A 20 14.57 -5.92 -7.35
N ASN A 21 13.85 -6.27 -8.42
CA ASN A 21 13.87 -7.60 -9.06
C ASN A 21 13.54 -8.77 -8.12
N ASN A 22 12.70 -8.57 -7.09
CA ASN A 22 12.41 -9.57 -6.06
C ASN A 22 13.67 -10.09 -5.32
N LEU A 23 14.76 -9.33 -5.32
CA LEU A 23 15.93 -9.68 -4.53
C LEU A 23 15.59 -9.60 -3.03
N PRO A 24 16.27 -10.38 -2.18
CA PRO A 24 16.15 -10.23 -0.73
C PRO A 24 16.41 -8.78 -0.32
N CYS A 25 15.62 -8.28 0.64
CA CYS A 25 15.83 -6.96 1.20
C CYS A 25 17.31 -6.80 1.60
N PRO A 26 18.01 -5.76 1.14
CA PRO A 26 19.44 -5.61 1.41
C PRO A 26 19.76 -5.39 2.90
N TYR A 27 18.74 -5.07 3.69
CA TYR A 27 18.84 -4.91 5.14
C TYR A 27 18.47 -6.18 5.91
N TRP A 28 18.07 -7.25 5.22
CA TRP A 28 17.73 -8.52 5.85
C TRP A 28 18.98 -9.38 6.02
N ASP A 29 19.42 -9.52 7.27
CA ASP A 29 20.44 -10.49 7.66
C ASP A 29 19.78 -11.83 8.02
N ARG A 30 20.34 -12.93 7.52
CA ARG A 30 19.76 -14.27 7.72
C ARG A 30 19.88 -14.77 9.17
N GLN A 31 20.81 -14.22 9.95
CA GLN A 31 21.11 -14.67 11.30
C GLN A 31 20.46 -13.76 12.35
N ASN A 32 20.43 -12.45 12.09
CA ASN A 32 20.03 -11.42 13.04
C ASN A 32 18.75 -10.67 12.63
N GLY A 33 18.10 -11.06 11.52
CA GLY A 33 16.89 -10.41 11.01
C GLY A 33 17.19 -9.07 10.35
N CYS A 34 16.24 -8.12 10.38
CA CYS A 34 16.46 -6.83 9.75
C CYS A 34 17.49 -5.97 10.51
N GLY A 35 18.57 -5.53 9.88
CA GLY A 35 19.65 -4.80 10.54
C GLY A 35 19.36 -3.35 10.93
N ILE A 36 18.21 -2.78 10.52
CA ILE A 36 17.96 -1.31 10.58
C ILE A 36 16.80 -0.90 11.49
N TYR A 37 16.48 -1.69 12.53
CA TYR A 37 15.24 -1.53 13.29
C TYR A 37 15.00 -0.17 14.00
N LYS A 38 16.02 0.68 14.23
CA LYS A 38 15.87 1.97 14.97
C LYS A 38 15.61 3.21 14.09
N ASP A 39 16.31 3.37 12.96
CA ASP A 39 16.25 4.59 12.12
C ASP A 39 15.36 4.43 10.88
N ARG A 40 14.45 3.46 10.89
CA ARG A 40 13.67 3.10 9.70
C ARG A 40 12.60 4.15 9.36
N PRO A 41 12.44 4.48 8.07
CA PRO A 41 11.26 5.21 7.62
C PRO A 41 9.98 4.42 7.95
N ILE A 42 8.87 5.13 8.05
CA ILE A 42 7.62 4.57 8.57
C ILE A 42 7.14 3.37 7.74
N ASP A 43 7.41 3.35 6.43
CA ASP A 43 7.11 2.22 5.53
C ASP A 43 7.76 0.90 5.98
N CYS A 44 9.05 0.93 6.33
CA CYS A 44 9.81 -0.22 6.81
C CYS A 44 9.43 -0.62 8.25
N ARG A 45 8.84 0.31 9.03
CA ARG A 45 8.26 0.01 10.35
C ARG A 45 6.90 -0.67 10.24
N LEU A 46 6.15 -0.36 9.19
CA LEU A 46 4.84 -0.94 8.96
C LEU A 46 4.90 -2.40 8.53
N TYR A 47 6.00 -2.85 7.91
CA TYR A 47 6.17 -4.26 7.58
C TYR A 47 5.92 -5.18 8.79
N PRO A 48 5.09 -6.24 8.70
CA PRO A 48 4.56 -6.86 7.47
C PRO A 48 3.24 -6.27 6.93
N TYR A 49 2.73 -5.18 7.48
CA TYR A 49 1.59 -4.47 6.90
C TYR A 49 1.99 -3.78 5.60
N ASP A 50 1.08 -3.82 4.63
CA ASP A 50 1.24 -3.22 3.32
C ASP A 50 0.20 -2.12 3.12
N LEU A 51 0.68 -0.94 2.76
CA LEU A 51 -0.11 0.26 2.57
C LEU A 51 -0.54 0.33 1.09
N HIS A 52 -1.76 -0.12 0.80
CA HIS A 52 -2.15 -0.37 -0.60
C HIS A 52 -2.83 0.80 -1.29
N GLN A 53 -3.62 1.56 -0.54
CA GLN A 53 -4.44 2.61 -1.12
C GLN A 53 -4.53 3.79 -0.17
N ILE A 54 -4.04 4.94 -0.66
CA ILE A 54 -4.35 6.24 -0.11
C ILE A 54 -5.26 6.93 -1.11
N VAL A 55 -6.48 7.27 -0.69
CA VAL A 55 -7.45 8.00 -1.52
C VAL A 55 -7.85 9.27 -0.79
N GLU A 56 -7.68 10.40 -1.44
CA GLU A 56 -8.33 11.63 -1.02
C GLU A 56 -9.73 11.69 -1.64
N LYS A 57 -10.77 11.56 -0.80
CA LYS A 57 -12.17 11.62 -1.26
C LYS A 57 -12.94 12.64 -0.44
N LYS A 58 -13.46 13.68 -1.11
CA LYS A 58 -14.21 14.77 -0.47
C LYS A 58 -13.44 15.42 0.71
N GLY A 59 -12.13 15.58 0.57
CA GLY A 59 -11.25 16.16 1.61
C GLY A 59 -10.88 15.21 2.76
N ILE A 60 -11.32 13.95 2.72
CA ILE A 60 -10.94 12.92 3.69
C ILE A 60 -9.84 12.05 3.09
N ILE A 61 -8.77 11.83 3.85
CA ILE A 61 -7.69 10.91 3.49
C ILE A 61 -8.05 9.51 4.00
N GLU A 62 -8.41 8.60 3.10
CA GLU A 62 -8.68 7.21 3.42
C GLU A 62 -7.46 6.34 3.12
N ILE A 63 -6.98 5.62 4.13
CA ILE A 63 -5.80 4.74 4.04
C ILE A 63 -6.23 3.32 4.41
N ILE A 64 -5.94 2.37 3.52
CA ILE A 64 -6.25 0.95 3.73
C ILE A 64 -4.97 0.15 3.95
N LEU A 65 -4.93 -0.53 5.09
CA LEU A 65 -3.90 -1.48 5.49
C LEU A 65 -4.31 -2.91 5.18
N TYR A 66 -3.37 -3.66 4.62
CA TYR A 66 -3.45 -5.11 4.49
C TYR A 66 -2.29 -5.75 5.25
N ASP A 67 -2.41 -7.02 5.58
CA ASP A 67 -1.33 -7.79 6.20
C ASP A 67 -0.71 -8.81 5.23
N GLN A 68 -1.00 -8.71 3.94
CA GLN A 68 -0.50 -9.65 2.94
C GLN A 68 1.00 -9.47 2.70
N THR A 69 1.79 -10.45 3.10
CA THR A 69 3.22 -10.56 2.77
C THR A 69 3.59 -12.03 2.59
N GLU A 70 4.61 -12.31 1.80
CA GLU A 70 5.21 -13.64 1.65
C GLU A 70 6.28 -13.93 2.73
N CYS A 71 6.30 -13.14 3.81
CA CYS A 71 7.30 -13.29 4.86
C CYS A 71 7.11 -14.61 5.64
N PRO A 72 8.10 -15.51 5.68
CA PRO A 72 8.03 -16.72 6.49
C PRO A 72 8.05 -16.42 8.00
N HIS A 73 8.47 -15.22 8.41
CA HIS A 73 8.52 -14.77 9.81
C HIS A 73 7.46 -13.71 10.14
N LYS A 74 6.40 -13.60 9.33
CA LYS A 74 5.33 -12.61 9.47
C LYS A 74 4.80 -12.51 10.91
N GLU A 75 4.57 -13.65 11.57
CA GLU A 75 4.04 -13.72 12.93
C GLU A 75 4.94 -13.06 13.98
N ASN A 76 6.26 -13.15 13.81
CA ASN A 76 7.24 -12.58 14.74
C ASN A 76 7.47 -11.08 14.52
N LEU A 77 7.08 -10.57 13.35
CA LEU A 77 7.35 -9.20 12.91
C LEU A 77 6.12 -8.30 13.04
N PHE A 78 4.94 -8.86 13.29
CA PHE A 78 3.74 -8.08 13.51
C PHE A 78 3.84 -7.23 14.77
N MET A 79 3.63 -5.94 14.59
CA MET A 79 3.16 -5.09 15.67
C MET A 79 1.63 -5.18 15.79
N PRO A 80 1.04 -4.83 16.95
CA PRO A 80 -0.40 -4.72 17.07
C PRO A 80 -0.99 -3.76 16.02
N VAL A 81 -2.15 -4.11 15.46
CA VAL A 81 -2.84 -3.30 14.43
C VAL A 81 -3.03 -1.85 14.88
N GLU A 82 -3.32 -1.63 16.16
CA GLU A 82 -3.49 -0.28 16.71
C GLU A 82 -2.19 0.53 16.72
N GLU A 83 -1.04 -0.12 16.89
CA GLU A 83 0.26 0.52 16.78
C GLU A 83 0.57 0.87 15.32
N ALA A 84 0.27 -0.04 14.38
CA ALA A 84 0.39 0.23 12.95
C ALA A 84 -0.50 1.41 12.50
N LYS A 85 -1.75 1.48 12.98
CA LYS A 85 -2.65 2.62 12.74
C LYS A 85 -2.07 3.93 13.26
N LYS A 86 -1.45 3.95 14.44
CA LYS A 86 -0.81 5.16 14.99
C LYS A 86 0.35 5.62 14.10
N LEU A 87 1.21 4.70 13.67
CA LEU A 87 2.31 5.02 12.75
C LEU A 87 1.81 5.65 11.44
N ILE A 88 0.75 5.09 10.87
CA ILE A 88 0.14 5.63 9.65
C ILE A 88 -0.52 6.97 9.90
N GLN A 89 -1.16 7.15 11.05
CA GLN A 89 -1.77 8.42 11.39
C GLN A 89 -0.70 9.52 11.48
N THR A 90 0.45 9.24 12.08
CA THR A 90 1.60 10.14 12.10
C THR A 90 2.08 10.45 10.69
N LEU A 91 2.34 9.42 9.88
CA LEU A 91 2.77 9.58 8.48
C LEU A 91 1.77 10.41 7.65
N ALA A 92 0.48 10.12 7.80
CA ALA A 92 -0.57 10.80 7.06
C ALA A 92 -0.64 12.29 7.42
N ARG A 93 -0.47 12.63 8.70
CA ARG A 93 -0.41 14.04 9.15
C ARG A 93 0.83 14.75 8.62
N GLU A 94 1.99 14.09 8.61
CA GLU A 94 3.24 14.65 8.05
C GLU A 94 3.13 14.91 6.54
N VAL A 95 2.45 14.02 5.80
CA VAL A 95 2.34 14.10 4.32
C VAL A 95 1.19 14.99 3.86
N TYR A 96 0.04 14.95 4.54
CA TYR A 96 -1.21 15.58 4.09
C TYR A 96 -1.64 16.80 4.92
N GLY A 97 -1.02 17.05 6.07
CA GLY A 97 -1.38 18.12 7.00
C GLY A 97 -2.12 17.62 8.25
N ALA A 98 -1.95 18.32 9.37
CA ALA A 98 -2.54 17.95 10.65
C ALA A 98 -4.07 18.21 10.74
N ASP A 99 -4.58 19.06 9.87
CA ASP A 99 -5.96 19.55 9.79
C ASP A 99 -6.88 18.64 8.98
N LYS A 100 -6.32 17.79 8.10
CA LYS A 100 -7.14 16.91 7.27
C LYS A 100 -7.72 15.74 8.06
N PRO A 101 -9.03 15.44 7.90
CA PRO A 101 -9.62 14.24 8.48
C PRO A 101 -9.02 12.98 7.83
N ILE A 102 -8.52 12.07 8.66
CA ILE A 102 -7.87 10.83 8.24
C ILE A 102 -8.71 9.64 8.71
N LYS A 103 -9.02 8.71 7.79
CA LYS A 103 -9.71 7.46 8.06
C LYS A 103 -8.79 6.29 7.72
N ILE A 104 -8.45 5.49 8.71
CA ILE A 104 -7.58 4.31 8.54
C ILE A 104 -8.43 3.05 8.69
N LYS A 105 -8.36 2.15 7.70
CA LYS A 105 -9.00 0.83 7.74
C LYS A 105 -7.95 -0.25 7.72
N PHE A 106 -8.23 -1.33 8.44
CA PHE A 106 -7.46 -2.58 8.34
C PHE A 106 -8.36 -3.65 7.73
N GLU A 107 -7.89 -4.25 6.64
CA GLU A 107 -8.55 -5.33 5.92
C GLU A 107 -7.59 -6.53 5.90
N PRO A 108 -7.75 -7.52 6.80
CA PRO A 108 -6.90 -8.70 6.81
C PRO A 108 -7.12 -9.55 5.55
N GLY A 109 -6.06 -10.16 5.03
CA GLY A 109 -6.12 -11.10 3.91
C GLY A 109 -5.75 -10.50 2.55
N ARG A 110 -6.19 -11.17 1.48
CA ARG A 110 -5.77 -10.85 0.09
C ARG A 110 -6.34 -9.51 -0.35
N LYS A 111 -5.46 -8.63 -0.83
CA LYS A 111 -5.84 -7.40 -1.52
C LYS A 111 -6.79 -7.74 -2.67
N PRO A 112 -7.90 -7.00 -2.86
CA PRO A 112 -8.68 -7.14 -4.09
C PRO A 112 -7.74 -6.84 -5.26
N THR A 113 -7.64 -7.76 -6.22
CA THR A 113 -6.94 -7.48 -7.48
C THR A 113 -7.51 -6.18 -8.02
N ARG A 114 -6.67 -5.17 -8.28
CA ARG A 114 -7.09 -3.96 -8.98
C ARG A 114 -7.71 -4.41 -10.29
N ALA A 115 -9.03 -4.50 -10.34
CA ALA A 115 -9.76 -4.51 -11.58
C ALA A 115 -9.56 -3.11 -12.14
N PHE A 116 -8.48 -2.93 -12.90
CA PHE A 116 -8.40 -1.88 -13.90
C PHE A 116 -9.76 -1.90 -14.62
N GLY A 117 -10.44 -0.75 -14.66
CA GLY A 117 -11.81 -0.65 -15.13
C GLY A 117 -12.04 -1.40 -16.44
N PHE A 118 -13.23 -2.01 -16.56
CA PHE A 118 -13.80 -2.85 -17.63
C PHE A 118 -14.26 -4.17 -16.97
N LEU A 119 -15.47 -4.28 -16.43
CA LEU A 119 -16.76 -4.01 -17.07
C LEU A 119 -17.77 -3.60 -16.00
N ASN A 120 -18.19 -2.33 -15.99
CA ASN A 120 -19.50 -2.02 -15.43
C ASN A 120 -20.52 -2.67 -16.40
N PRO A 121 -21.36 -3.63 -15.97
CA PRO A 121 -22.29 -4.34 -16.86
C PRO A 121 -23.22 -3.37 -17.60
N VAL A 122 -23.49 -2.19 -17.03
CA VAL A 122 -24.25 -1.11 -17.67
C VAL A 122 -23.51 -0.52 -18.87
N VAL A 123 -22.20 -0.30 -18.76
CA VAL A 123 -21.37 0.26 -19.85
C VAL A 123 -21.18 -0.78 -20.96
N ALA A 124 -21.04 -2.06 -20.60
CA ALA A 124 -20.99 -3.16 -21.57
C ALA A 124 -22.30 -3.26 -22.38
N TRP A 125 -23.46 -3.10 -21.71
CA TRP A 125 -24.77 -3.12 -22.34
C TRP A 125 -25.01 -1.90 -23.25
N LEU A 126 -24.67 -0.69 -22.80
CA LEU A 126 -24.76 0.52 -23.61
C LEU A 126 -23.89 0.45 -24.88
N SER A 127 -22.68 -0.12 -24.78
CA SER A 127 -21.81 -0.30 -25.95
C SER A 127 -22.37 -1.26 -27.01
N LYS A 128 -23.18 -2.25 -26.60
CA LYS A 128 -23.90 -3.17 -27.51
C LYS A 128 -25.05 -2.45 -28.22
N ILE A 129 -25.78 -1.59 -27.53
CA ILE A 129 -26.88 -0.80 -28.11
C ILE A 129 -26.34 0.19 -29.14
N VAL A 130 -25.27 0.92 -28.82
CA VAL A 130 -24.66 1.87 -29.74
C VAL A 130 -24.10 1.17 -31.00
N ARG A 131 -23.57 -0.06 -30.87
CA ARG A 131 -23.14 -0.85 -32.04
C ARG A 131 -24.31 -1.37 -32.88
N ALA A 132 -25.44 -1.72 -32.26
CA ALA A 132 -26.64 -2.16 -32.99
C ALA A 132 -27.28 -1.02 -33.80
N TYR A 133 -27.20 0.22 -33.31
CA TYR A 133 -27.74 1.40 -34.01
C TYR A 133 -26.84 1.96 -35.12
N ARG A 134 -25.59 1.51 -35.24
CA ARG A 134 -24.63 2.01 -36.24
C ARG A 134 -24.56 1.15 -37.51
N GLN A 135 -25.40 0.13 -37.61
CA GLN A 135 -25.52 -0.75 -38.79
C GLN A 135 -26.94 -0.76 -39.40
N GLN A 136 -27.75 0.25 -39.09
CA GLN A 136 -28.91 0.66 -39.86
C GLN A 136 -28.62 2.03 -40.48
#